data_AF-A0A8J4XTD3-F1
#
_entry.id   AF-A0A8J4XTD3-F1
#
_cell.length_a   1.000
_cell.length_b   1.000
_cell.length_c   1.000
_cell.angle_alpha   90.00
_cell.angle_beta   90.00
_cell.angle_gamma   90.00
#
_symmetry.space_group_name_H-M   'P 1'
#
loop_
_entity.id
_entity.type
_entity.pdbx_description
1 polymer ?
#
loop_
_entity_poly.entity_id
_entity_poly.type
_entity_poly.pdbx_seq_one_letter_code
_entity_poly.pdbx_strand_id
1 'polypeptide(L)'
;MTTRKQTEVWLLGHSVPTITGAKLPSRGDVLRRFFYAHKEEKKTVQQSAAEAAKEVLDFWTRARIPTIAETSVRRKITGLFDEWKILSKSKNNWSHACRKTEDLPRKSPRPFGHRPLRRPHSDDHS
;
A
#
# COMPACT_ATOMS: atom_id res chain seq x y z
N MET A 1 -0.26 29.49 4.18
CA MET A 1 0.95 28.74 4.57
C MET A 1 0.51 27.34 5.00
N THR A 2 0.99 26.30 4.32
CA THR A 2 0.63 24.90 4.59
C THR A 2 1.61 24.32 5.60
N THR A 3 1.14 23.74 6.70
CA THR A 3 2.01 23.24 7.79
C THR A 3 2.73 21.95 7.35
N ARG A 4 4.00 21.71 7.75
CA ARG A 4 4.81 20.54 7.33
C ARG A 4 4.12 19.17 7.49
N LYS A 5 3.23 19.02 8.47
CA LYS A 5 2.46 17.78 8.71
C LYS A 5 1.33 17.58 7.69
N GLN A 6 0.82 18.65 7.08
CA GLN A 6 -0.31 18.61 6.16
C GLN A 6 0.07 18.12 4.76
N THR A 7 1.33 18.34 4.36
CA THR A 7 1.89 17.89 3.07
C THR A 7 2.53 16.50 3.15
N GLU A 8 2.54 15.90 4.34
CA GLU A 8 3.09 14.56 4.53
C GLU A 8 2.20 13.50 3.87
N VAL A 9 2.84 12.64 3.10
CA VAL A 9 2.26 11.49 2.43
C VAL A 9 3.02 10.26 2.91
N TRP A 10 2.30 9.30 3.48
CA TRP A 10 2.92 8.06 3.96
C TRP A 10 3.70 7.38 2.83
N LEU A 11 4.89 6.85 3.17
CA LEU A 11 5.91 6.27 2.28
C LEU A 11 6.68 7.28 1.41
N LEU A 12 6.05 8.40 1.04
CA LEU A 12 6.63 9.35 0.08
C LEU A 12 7.25 10.58 0.76
N GLY A 13 6.91 10.88 2.01
CA GLY A 13 7.34 12.12 2.67
C GLY A 13 6.51 13.31 2.17
N HIS A 14 7.13 14.44 1.86
CA HIS A 14 6.40 15.65 1.48
C HIS A 14 6.03 15.70 -0.01
N SER A 15 4.87 16.27 -0.33
CA SER A 15 4.52 16.71 -1.69
C SER A 15 5.48 17.79 -2.17
N VAL A 16 5.72 17.83 -3.48
CA VAL A 16 6.65 18.78 -4.11
C VAL A 16 5.94 19.48 -5.28
N PRO A 17 6.03 20.82 -5.39
CA PRO A 17 5.34 21.59 -6.44
C PRO A 17 5.81 21.30 -7.86
N THR A 18 7.08 20.91 -8.03
CA THR A 18 7.67 20.68 -9.35
C THR A 18 8.74 19.61 -9.26
N ILE A 19 8.82 18.76 -10.28
CA ILE A 19 9.93 17.81 -10.41
C ILE A 19 11.20 18.61 -10.74
N THR A 20 12.20 18.57 -9.86
CA THR A 20 13.45 19.34 -10.01
C THR A 20 14.66 18.41 -10.10
N GLY A 21 15.71 18.87 -10.80
CA GLY A 21 17.01 18.21 -10.88
C GLY A 21 17.49 17.94 -12.31
N ALA A 22 18.72 17.42 -12.44
CA ALA A 22 19.32 16.98 -13.70
C ALA A 22 19.19 15.47 -13.96
N LYS A 23 18.64 14.73 -12.99
CA LYS A 23 18.45 13.27 -13.06
C LYS A 23 17.03 12.95 -13.51
N LEU A 24 16.83 11.75 -14.06
CA LEU A 24 15.49 11.28 -14.39
C LEU A 24 14.62 11.17 -13.12
N PRO A 25 13.35 11.60 -13.19
CA PRO A 25 12.46 11.52 -12.05
C PRO A 25 12.20 10.07 -11.65
N SER A 26 12.30 9.78 -10.35
CA SER A 26 11.91 8.47 -9.83
C SER A 26 10.39 8.34 -9.76
N ARG A 27 9.89 7.10 -9.65
CA ARG A 27 8.44 6.85 -9.42
C ARG A 27 7.91 7.61 -8.20
N GLY A 28 8.74 7.74 -7.16
CA GLY A 28 8.41 8.50 -5.95
C GLY A 28 8.29 9.99 -6.21
N ASP A 29 9.21 10.58 -7.00
CA ASP A 29 9.19 12.02 -7.31
C ASP A 29 7.97 12.40 -8.15
N VAL A 30 7.62 11.58 -9.13
CA VAL A 30 6.40 11.75 -9.93
C VAL A 30 5.16 11.69 -9.04
N LEU A 31 5.13 10.76 -8.09
CA LEU A 31 3.99 10.60 -7.19
C LEU A 31 3.90 11.74 -6.16
N ARG A 32 5.03 12.27 -5.67
CA ARG A 32 5.07 13.49 -4.82
C ARG A 32 4.51 14.71 -5.55
N ARG A 33 4.86 14.88 -6.83
CA ARG A 33 4.33 15.95 -7.68
C ARG A 33 2.84 15.79 -7.94
N PHE A 34 2.38 14.56 -8.17
CA PHE A 34 0.97 14.24 -8.29
C PHE A 34 0.20 14.61 -7.02
N PHE A 35 0.72 14.27 -5.84
CA PHE A 35 0.07 14.61 -4.56
C PHE A 35 0.00 16.11 -4.31
N TYR A 36 0.98 16.88 -4.76
CA TYR A 36 0.91 18.34 -4.71
C TYR A 36 -0.29 18.86 -5.50
N ALA A 37 -0.43 18.45 -6.77
CA ALA A 37 -1.58 18.83 -7.60
C ALA A 37 -2.92 18.39 -7.00
N HIS A 38 -2.97 17.18 -6.45
CA HIS A 38 -4.21 16.63 -5.94
C HIS A 38 -4.63 17.24 -4.60
N LYS A 39 -3.69 17.39 -3.65
CA LYS A 39 -3.98 17.85 -2.28
C LYS A 39 -3.95 19.37 -2.15
N GLU A 40 -2.97 20.03 -2.77
CA GLU A 40 -2.73 21.47 -2.58
C GLU A 40 -3.49 22.29 -3.62
N GLU A 41 -3.49 21.83 -4.88
CA GLU A 41 -4.19 22.52 -5.97
C GLU A 41 -5.64 22.03 -6.16
N LYS A 42 -6.07 21.05 -5.35
CA LYS A 42 -7.42 20.45 -5.35
C LYS A 42 -7.88 19.95 -6.73
N LYS A 43 -6.94 19.54 -7.58
CA LYS A 43 -7.22 19.02 -8.91
C LYS A 43 -7.74 17.59 -8.84
N THR A 44 -8.52 17.19 -9.85
CA THR A 44 -8.95 15.79 -9.97
C THR A 44 -7.75 14.87 -10.18
N VAL A 45 -7.92 13.57 -9.92
CA VAL A 45 -6.88 12.56 -10.18
C VAL A 45 -6.40 12.61 -11.63
N GLN A 46 -7.31 12.78 -12.59
CA GLN A 46 -6.97 12.83 -14.02
C GLN A 46 -6.16 14.07 -14.37
N GLN A 47 -6.54 15.24 -13.86
CA GLN A 47 -5.81 16.50 -14.07
C GLN A 47 -4.43 16.45 -13.40
N SER A 48 -4.36 15.95 -12.18
CA SER A 48 -3.10 15.79 -11.44
C SER A 48 -2.13 14.86 -12.17
N ALA A 49 -2.63 13.76 -12.74
CA ALA A 49 -1.84 12.84 -13.55
C ALA A 49 -1.38 13.47 -14.88
N ALA A 50 -2.22 14.30 -15.51
CA ALA A 50 -1.86 15.01 -16.74
C ALA A 50 -0.73 16.02 -16.49
N GLU A 51 -0.75 16.75 -15.37
CA GLU A 51 0.32 17.70 -15.04
C GLU A 51 1.64 17.02 -14.72
N ALA A 52 1.59 15.97 -13.89
CA ALA A 52 2.78 15.18 -13.61
C ALA A 52 3.32 14.53 -14.89
N ALA A 53 2.45 14.10 -15.82
CA ALA A 53 2.87 13.57 -17.12
C ALA A 53 3.62 14.64 -17.93
N LYS A 54 3.09 15.87 -18.06
CA LYS A 54 3.75 16.96 -18.79
C LYS A 54 5.15 17.24 -18.28
N GLU A 55 5.34 17.29 -16.96
CA GLU A 55 6.67 17.51 -16.37
C GLU A 55 7.62 16.35 -16.66
N VAL A 56 7.16 15.10 -16.57
CA VAL A 56 7.98 13.92 -16.92
C VAL A 56 8.35 13.91 -18.41
N LEU A 57 7.42 14.28 -19.29
CA LEU A 57 7.65 14.39 -20.72
C LEU A 57 8.71 15.45 -21.05
N ASP A 58 8.69 16.59 -20.36
CA ASP A 58 9.71 17.63 -20.52
C ASP A 58 11.10 17.09 -20.14
N PHE A 59 11.21 16.34 -19.04
CA PHE A 59 12.45 15.67 -18.66
C PHE A 59 12.96 14.68 -19.71
N TRP A 60 12.07 13.87 -20.28
CA TRP A 60 12.46 12.90 -21.32
C TRP A 60 12.85 13.59 -22.63
N THR A 61 12.17 14.68 -22.98
CA THR A 61 12.53 15.52 -24.13
C THR A 61 13.94 16.10 -23.96
N ARG A 62 14.24 16.65 -22.79
CA ARG A 62 15.59 17.16 -22.46
C ARG A 62 16.65 16.06 -22.47
N ALA A 63 16.31 14.86 -22.01
CA ALA A 63 17.17 13.68 -22.03
C ALA A 63 17.29 13.01 -23.41
N ARG A 64 16.61 13.54 -24.45
CA ARG A 64 16.54 12.98 -25.80
C ARG A 64 16.05 11.52 -25.83
N ILE A 65 15.21 11.15 -24.88
CA ILE A 65 14.58 9.84 -24.83
C ILE A 65 13.33 9.90 -25.73
N PRO A 66 13.20 9.03 -26.74
CA PRO A 66 12.01 9.02 -27.59
C PRO A 66 10.79 8.65 -26.76
N THR A 67 9.85 9.59 -26.72
CA THR A 67 8.77 9.59 -25.75
C THR A 67 7.54 8.86 -26.28
N ILE A 68 6.95 7.98 -25.44
CA ILE A 68 5.65 7.37 -25.68
C ILE A 68 4.56 8.44 -25.48
N ALA A 69 3.48 8.40 -26.26
CA ALA A 69 2.33 9.31 -26.16
C ALA A 69 1.93 9.65 -24.71
N GLU A 70 1.59 10.92 -24.45
CA GLU A 70 1.21 11.45 -23.13
C GLU A 70 0.16 10.57 -22.42
N THR A 71 -0.79 10.03 -23.18
CA THR A 71 -1.83 9.13 -22.70
C THR A 71 -1.28 7.88 -22.01
N SER A 72 -0.18 7.32 -22.52
CA SER A 72 0.49 6.15 -21.93
C SER A 72 1.18 6.52 -20.62
N VAL A 73 1.87 7.66 -20.57
CA VAL A 73 2.50 8.18 -19.35
C VAL A 73 1.44 8.44 -18.28
N ARG A 74 0.33 9.08 -18.64
CA ARG A 74 -0.80 9.30 -17.74
C ARG A 74 -1.35 8.00 -17.16
N ARG A 75 -1.55 6.98 -18.00
CA ARG A 75 -2.00 5.65 -17.54
C ARG A 75 -1.02 5.03 -16.53
N LYS A 76 0.29 5.15 -16.77
CA LYS A 76 1.30 4.68 -15.82
C LYS A 76 1.22 5.42 -14.49
N ILE A 77 1.06 6.74 -14.50
CA ILE A 77 0.94 7.55 -13.28
C ILE A 77 -0.30 7.18 -12.48
N THR A 78 -1.44 6.98 -13.14
CA THR A 78 -2.67 6.50 -12.47
C THR A 78 -2.45 5.13 -11.84
N GLY A 79 -1.80 4.19 -12.55
CA GLY A 79 -1.45 2.89 -12.00
C GLY A 79 -0.54 2.99 -10.77
N LEU A 80 0.45 3.89 -10.77
CA LEU A 80 1.30 4.16 -9.60
C LEU A 80 0.49 4.65 -8.40
N PHE A 81 -0.51 5.48 -8.63
CA PHE A 81 -1.40 5.96 -7.58
C PHE A 81 -2.28 4.83 -7.00
N ASP A 82 -2.79 3.95 -7.86
CA ASP A 82 -3.57 2.79 -7.42
C ASP A 82 -2.71 1.79 -6.61
N GLU A 83 -1.49 1.51 -7.07
CA GLU A 83 -0.52 0.71 -6.31
C GLU A 83 -0.25 1.31 -4.92
N TRP A 84 -0.01 2.63 -4.85
CA TRP A 84 0.17 3.32 -3.59
C TRP A 84 -1.08 3.23 -2.69
N LYS A 85 -2.28 3.32 -3.26
CA LYS A 85 -3.54 3.18 -2.51
C LYS A 85 -3.69 1.79 -1.91
N ILE A 86 -3.35 0.75 -2.66
CA ILE A 86 -3.33 -0.64 -2.17
C ILE A 86 -2.33 -0.79 -1.02
N LEU A 87 -1.10 -0.29 -1.20
CA LEU A 87 -0.04 -0.30 -0.18
C LEU A 87 -0.48 0.43 1.09
N SER A 88 -1.09 1.61 0.95
CA SER A 88 -1.57 2.40 2.09
C SER A 88 -2.68 1.69 2.86
N LYS A 89 -3.54 0.91 2.19
CA LYS A 89 -4.55 0.09 2.87
C LYS A 89 -3.92 -1.06 3.64
N SER A 90 -2.90 -1.72 3.06
CA SER A 90 -2.19 -2.84 3.69
C SER A 90 -1.53 -2.43 5.03
N LYS A 91 -0.97 -1.22 5.11
CA LYS A 91 -0.46 -0.65 6.37
C LYS A 91 -1.47 -0.72 7.50
N ASN A 92 -2.73 -0.39 7.21
CA ASN A 92 -3.81 -0.38 8.19
C ASN A 92 -4.31 -1.80 8.51
N ASN A 93 -4.10 -2.77 7.62
CA ASN A 93 -4.52 -4.15 7.85
C ASN A 93 -3.54 -4.91 8.76
N TRP A 94 -2.24 -4.62 8.67
CA TRP A 94 -1.22 -5.18 9.56
C TRP A 94 -1.45 -4.80 11.03
N SER A 95 -1.88 -3.58 11.31
CA SER A 95 -2.21 -3.15 12.68
C SER A 95 -3.45 -3.85 13.24
N HIS A 96 -4.38 -4.29 12.40
CA HIS A 96 -5.54 -5.09 12.82
C HIS A 96 -5.25 -6.59 12.94
N ALA A 97 -4.32 -7.14 12.15
CA ALA A 97 -3.92 -8.54 12.23
C ALA A 97 -3.15 -8.86 13.53
N CYS A 98 -2.31 -7.93 14.01
CA CYS A 98 -1.54 -8.09 15.25
C CYS A 98 -2.43 -8.12 16.52
N ARG A 99 -3.66 -7.59 16.48
CA ARG A 99 -4.56 -7.54 17.65
C ARG A 99 -5.46 -8.77 17.85
N LYS A 100 -5.36 -9.79 16.99
CA LYS A 100 -6.25 -10.97 17.07
C LYS A 100 -5.61 -12.20 17.73
N THR A 101 -4.35 -12.10 18.16
CA THR A 101 -3.62 -13.24 18.75
C THR A 101 -3.53 -13.22 20.28
N GLU A 102 -4.27 -12.35 20.97
CA GLU A 102 -4.24 -12.26 22.45
C GLU A 102 -5.49 -12.80 23.15
N ASP A 103 -6.43 -13.45 22.45
CA ASP A 103 -7.68 -13.95 23.07
C ASP A 103 -7.91 -15.47 22.85
N LEU A 104 -6.88 -16.27 23.11
CA LEU A 104 -7.07 -17.70 23.38
C LEU A 104 -6.72 -17.96 24.84
N PRO A 105 -7.67 -18.39 25.69
CA PRO A 105 -7.34 -18.83 27.03
C PRO A 105 -6.40 -20.03 26.90
N ARG A 106 -5.21 -19.92 27.49
CA ARG A 106 -4.25 -21.03 27.65
C ARG A 106 -5.00 -22.21 28.29
N LYS A 107 -5.48 -23.15 27.49
CA LYS A 107 -6.02 -24.41 28.00
C LYS A 107 -4.84 -25.21 28.53
N SER A 108 -4.78 -25.34 29.85
CA SER A 108 -3.82 -26.17 30.56
C SER A 108 -3.80 -27.60 29.99
N PRO A 109 -2.63 -28.26 29.90
CA PRO A 109 -2.55 -29.65 29.45
C PRO A 109 -3.30 -30.54 30.46
N ARG A 110 -4.19 -31.41 29.96
CA ARG A 110 -4.87 -32.40 30.82
C ARG A 110 -3.85 -33.43 31.32
N PRO A 111 -3.93 -33.87 32.59
CA PRO A 111 -3.04 -34.89 33.11
C PRO A 111 -3.37 -36.27 32.52
N PHE A 112 -2.33 -37.10 32.38
CA PHE A 112 -2.37 -38.48 31.92
C PHE A 112 -3.05 -39.42 32.96
N GLY A 113 -3.78 -40.42 32.47
CA GLY A 113 -4.30 -41.58 33.24
C GLY A 113 -5.83 -41.59 33.32
N HIS A 114 -6.58 -42.67 33.09
CA HIS A 114 -6.30 -44.10 33.06
C HIS A 114 -7.12 -44.79 31.95
N ARG A 115 -6.55 -45.85 31.36
CA ARG A 115 -7.23 -46.76 30.42
C ARG A 115 -8.27 -47.60 31.17
N PRO A 116 -9.55 -47.66 30.74
CA PRO A 116 -10.50 -48.59 31.34
C PRO A 116 -10.18 -50.03 30.94
N LEU A 117 -10.19 -50.92 31.92
CA LEU A 117 -10.03 -52.38 31.78
C LEU A 117 -11.18 -52.98 30.97
N ARG A 118 -10.85 -53.84 29.99
CA ARG A 118 -11.79 -54.74 29.32
C ARG A 118 -12.52 -55.57 30.39
N ARG A 119 -13.85 -55.60 30.38
CA ARG A 119 -14.62 -56.63 31.11
C ARG A 119 -14.91 -57.82 30.19
N PRO A 120 -14.90 -59.05 30.74
CA PRO A 120 -14.91 -60.27 29.96
C PRO A 120 -16.33 -60.70 29.56
N HIS A 121 -16.32 -61.55 28.54
CA HIS A 121 -17.39 -62.39 28.01
C HIS A 121 -18.04 -63.26 29.10
N SER A 122 -19.37 -63.36 29.11
CA SER A 122 -20.11 -64.46 29.75
C SER A 122 -21.46 -64.62 29.04
N ASP A 123 -21.68 -65.85 28.61
CA ASP A 123 -22.86 -66.39 27.95
C ASP A 123 -24.15 -66.34 28.79
N ASP A 124 -25.26 -66.58 28.10
CA ASP A 124 -26.28 -67.60 28.42
C ASP A 124 -27.75 -67.12 28.49
N HIS A 125 -28.50 -67.61 27.50
CA HIS A 125 -29.92 -68.05 27.44
C HIS A 125 -31.04 -67.23 28.11
N SER A 126 -32.07 -66.92 27.31
CA SER A 126 -33.29 -67.77 27.27
C SER A 126 -34.16 -67.52 26.04
#